data_AF-A0A518K9C6-F1
#
_entry.id   AF-A0A518K9C6-F1
#
_cell.length_a   1.000
_cell.length_b   1.000
_cell.length_c   1.000
_cell.angle_alpha   90.00
_cell.angle_beta   90.00
_cell.angle_gamma   90.00
#
_symmetry.space_group_name_H-M   'P 1'
#
loop_
_entity.id
_entity.type
_entity.pdbx_description
1 polymer ?
#
loop_
_entity_poly.entity_id
_entity_poly.type
_entity_poly.pdbx_seq_one_letter_code
_entity_poly.pdbx_strand_id
1 'polypeptide(L)'
;MATREELNAARLFVEKANRLLKSTFLKEAAVNMGWTLSGKKDEAVRIEHRGPRWENVEAFVLTFRFFIQDNESISIRNMAKVFSSDLATPGERRRFYEIRESLNKYLDGSSMFKEGARTASRREVMDVFIYGGMSHAKPKKKEKFDAWMRHVLLGPMTTTEFTTILSTVLSAIENIQRICVTLLYRYA
;
A
#
# COMPACT_ATOMS: atom_id res chain seq x y z
N MET A 1 31.40 -2.78 9.58
CA MET A 1 30.65 -2.70 10.86
C MET A 1 29.24 -2.24 10.54
N ALA A 2 28.24 -2.96 11.04
CA ALA A 2 26.85 -2.53 10.96
C ALA A 2 26.66 -1.15 11.59
N THR A 3 25.97 -0.24 10.90
CA THR A 3 25.75 1.09 11.46
C THR A 3 24.57 1.05 12.44
N ARG A 4 24.65 1.83 13.52
CA ARG A 4 23.55 2.01 14.49
C ARG A 4 22.26 2.48 13.78
N GLU A 5 22.40 3.23 12.71
CA GLU A 5 21.31 3.74 11.88
C GLU A 5 20.55 2.62 11.15
N GLU A 6 21.24 1.64 10.56
CA GLU A 6 20.60 0.52 9.86
C GLU A 6 19.82 -0.40 10.82
N LEU A 7 20.37 -0.67 12.01
CA LEU A 7 19.67 -1.41 13.05
C LEU A 7 18.42 -0.65 13.53
N ASN A 8 18.53 0.68 13.70
CA ASN A 8 17.38 1.52 14.05
C ASN A 8 16.30 1.51 12.96
N ALA A 9 16.69 1.56 11.68
CA ALA A 9 15.77 1.46 10.56
C ALA A 9 15.02 0.11 10.57
N ALA A 10 15.73 -1.00 10.78
CA ALA A 10 15.11 -2.32 10.89
C ALA A 10 14.13 -2.40 12.09
N ARG A 11 14.49 -1.85 13.26
CA ARG A 11 13.59 -1.80 14.43
C ARG A 11 12.33 -0.98 14.14
N LEU A 12 12.50 0.21 13.56
CA LEU A 12 11.40 1.10 13.22
C LEU A 12 10.48 0.49 12.15
N PHE A 13 11.06 -0.22 11.17
CA PHE A 13 10.30 -0.97 10.17
C PHE A 13 9.39 -2.00 10.85
N VAL A 14 9.94 -2.80 11.77
CA VAL A 14 9.19 -3.81 12.52
C VAL A 14 8.07 -3.20 13.36
N GLU A 15 8.36 -2.09 14.06
CA GLU A 15 7.38 -1.37 14.88
C GLU A 15 6.19 -0.89 14.04
N LYS A 16 6.45 -0.18 12.93
CA LYS A 16 5.39 0.36 12.08
C LYS A 16 4.63 -0.75 11.34
N ALA A 17 5.30 -1.82 10.95
CA ALA A 17 4.67 -2.96 10.28
C ALA A 17 3.69 -3.65 11.24
N ASN A 18 4.09 -3.87 12.49
CA ASN A 18 3.21 -4.40 13.53
C ASN A 18 1.96 -3.54 13.76
N ARG A 19 2.09 -2.21 13.67
CA ARG A 19 0.94 -1.31 13.77
C ARG A 19 -0.04 -1.49 12.60
N LEU A 20 0.46 -1.62 11.37
CA LEU A 20 -0.39 -1.87 10.19
C LEU A 20 -1.08 -3.23 10.27
N LEU A 21 -0.35 -4.28 10.64
CA LEU A 21 -0.87 -5.65 10.74
C LEU A 21 -1.93 -5.82 11.83
N LYS A 22 -1.98 -4.92 12.81
CA LYS A 22 -3.01 -4.90 13.88
C LYS A 22 -4.16 -3.93 13.59
N SER A 23 -4.13 -3.23 12.46
CA SER A 23 -5.11 -2.18 12.14
C SER A 23 -6.53 -2.73 11.91
N THR A 24 -7.52 -1.90 12.20
CA THR A 24 -8.93 -2.20 11.90
C THR A 24 -9.17 -2.35 10.40
N PHE A 25 -8.44 -1.59 9.56
CA PHE A 25 -8.46 -1.75 8.11
C PHE A 25 -8.24 -3.20 7.68
N LEU A 26 -7.19 -3.86 8.19
CA LEU A 26 -6.88 -5.24 7.81
C LEU A 26 -7.97 -6.21 8.27
N LYS A 27 -8.53 -6.00 9.47
CA LYS A 27 -9.64 -6.80 9.99
C LYS A 27 -10.87 -6.68 9.09
N GLU A 28 -11.21 -5.47 8.66
CA GLU A 28 -12.36 -5.23 7.78
C GLU A 28 -12.13 -5.77 6.35
N ALA A 29 -10.92 -5.60 5.81
CA ALA A 29 -10.55 -6.09 4.49
C ALA A 29 -10.57 -7.63 4.41
N ALA A 30 -10.28 -8.33 5.50
CA ALA A 30 -10.29 -9.79 5.55
C ALA A 30 -11.71 -10.39 5.60
N VAL A 31 -12.70 -9.66 6.12
CA VAL A 31 -14.04 -10.20 6.40
C VAL A 31 -15.00 -10.03 5.23
N ASN A 32 -14.91 -8.93 4.47
CA ASN A 32 -15.83 -8.71 3.35
C ASN A 32 -15.29 -7.65 2.38
N MET A 33 -14.73 -8.08 1.24
CA MET A 33 -14.46 -7.21 0.09
C MET A 33 -15.41 -7.58 -1.05
N GLY A 34 -16.18 -6.62 -1.54
CA GLY A 34 -17.04 -6.83 -2.69
C GLY A 34 -18.02 -5.70 -2.93
N TRP A 35 -18.97 -5.95 -3.83
CA TRP A 35 -20.04 -5.00 -4.16
C TRP A 35 -21.39 -5.69 -4.01
N THR A 36 -22.42 -4.90 -3.71
CA THR A 36 -23.82 -5.30 -3.87
C THR A 36 -24.42 -4.43 -4.95
N LEU A 37 -24.87 -5.06 -6.03
CA LEU A 37 -25.65 -4.43 -7.07
C LEU A 37 -27.13 -4.63 -6.74
N SER A 38 -27.87 -3.55 -6.54
CA SER A 38 -29.32 -3.61 -6.39
C SER A 38 -29.99 -2.69 -7.40
N GLY A 39 -31.05 -3.16 -8.03
CA GLY A 39 -31.80 -2.40 -9.01
C GLY A 39 -33.23 -2.90 -9.07
N LYS A 40 -34.18 -1.97 -9.22
CA LYS A 40 -35.54 -2.26 -9.63
C LYS A 40 -35.73 -1.76 -11.05
N LYS A 41 -36.67 -2.37 -11.77
CA LYS A 41 -37.07 -1.89 -13.09
C LYS A 41 -37.52 -0.42 -12.95
N ASP A 42 -36.97 0.46 -13.78
CA ASP A 42 -37.21 1.91 -13.81
C ASP A 42 -36.63 2.74 -12.63
N GLU A 43 -35.77 2.15 -11.78
CA GLU A 43 -34.99 2.88 -10.78
C GLU A 43 -33.49 2.91 -11.12
N ALA A 44 -32.78 3.95 -10.67
CA ALA A 44 -31.32 4.00 -10.79
C ALA A 44 -30.68 2.82 -10.05
N VAL A 45 -29.75 2.14 -10.72
CA VAL A 45 -28.96 1.05 -10.14
C VAL A 45 -28.15 1.58 -8.95
N ARG A 46 -28.33 0.96 -7.78
CA ARG A 46 -27.56 1.26 -6.57
C ARG A 46 -26.41 0.28 -6.44
N ILE A 47 -25.22 0.82 -6.24
CA ILE A 47 -24.01 0.05 -5.97
C ILE A 47 -23.56 0.38 -4.56
N GLU A 48 -23.57 -0.62 -3.70
CA GLU A 48 -23.05 -0.51 -2.35
C GLU A 48 -21.70 -1.21 -2.26
N HIS A 49 -20.67 -0.47 -1.86
CA HIS A 49 -19.35 -1.02 -1.59
C HIS A 49 -19.35 -1.73 -0.23
N ARG A 50 -18.91 -2.99 -0.21
CA ARG A 50 -18.63 -3.77 0.99
C ARG A 50 -17.10 -3.83 1.15
N GLY A 51 -16.59 -3.21 2.18
CA GLY A 51 -15.16 -3.14 2.46
C GLY A 51 -14.86 -2.24 3.67
N PRO A 52 -13.57 -1.97 3.93
CA PRO A 52 -13.17 -1.11 5.04
C PRO A 52 -13.83 0.27 4.96
N ARG A 53 -14.23 0.80 6.12
CA ARG A 53 -14.75 2.17 6.20
C ARG A 53 -13.68 3.17 5.81
N TRP A 54 -14.07 4.25 5.17
CA TRP A 54 -13.11 5.22 4.62
C TRP A 54 -12.18 5.81 5.70
N GLU A 55 -12.72 6.14 6.87
CA GLU A 55 -11.95 6.62 8.04
C GLU A 55 -10.85 5.61 8.45
N ASN A 56 -11.13 4.30 8.38
CA ASN A 56 -10.16 3.27 8.69
C ASN A 56 -9.06 3.16 7.62
N VAL A 57 -9.43 3.37 6.35
CA VAL A 57 -8.46 3.43 5.24
C VAL A 57 -7.54 4.64 5.41
N GLU A 58 -8.09 5.81 5.73
CA GLU A 58 -7.32 7.03 5.97
C GLU A 58 -6.35 6.87 7.14
N ALA A 59 -6.83 6.33 8.28
CA ALA A 59 -6.00 6.05 9.45
C ALA A 59 -4.88 5.04 9.14
N PHE A 60 -5.18 4.00 8.35
CA PHE A 60 -4.18 3.04 7.87
C PHE A 60 -3.12 3.73 7.02
N VAL A 61 -3.55 4.58 6.08
CA VAL A 61 -2.68 5.28 5.12
C VAL A 61 -1.69 6.20 5.83
N LEU A 62 -2.02 6.78 6.99
CA LEU A 62 -1.09 7.57 7.79
C LEU A 62 0.19 6.81 8.14
N THR A 63 0.07 5.55 8.57
CA THR A 63 1.23 4.70 8.89
C THR A 63 1.81 4.04 7.64
N PHE A 64 0.96 3.68 6.68
CA PHE A 64 1.38 3.04 5.43
C PHE A 64 2.38 3.90 4.64
N ARG A 65 2.18 5.22 4.62
CA ARG A 65 3.04 6.16 3.90
C ARG A 65 4.51 6.07 4.29
N PHE A 66 4.82 5.71 5.54
CA PHE A 66 6.21 5.52 5.98
C PHE A 66 6.99 4.50 5.14
N PHE A 67 6.28 3.51 4.57
CA PHE A 67 6.89 2.43 3.79
C PHE A 67 7.10 2.78 2.30
N ILE A 68 6.47 3.85 1.82
CA ILE A 68 6.48 4.21 0.39
C ILE A 68 7.08 5.59 0.11
N GLN A 69 7.20 6.46 1.12
CA GLN A 69 7.77 7.79 0.94
C GLN A 69 9.28 7.80 1.09
N ASP A 70 9.98 8.34 0.08
CA ASP A 70 11.45 8.33 0.03
C ASP A 70 12.14 9.18 1.12
N ASN A 71 11.41 10.05 1.83
CA ASN A 71 11.95 10.82 2.96
C ASN A 71 12.02 9.98 4.26
N GLU A 72 11.48 8.76 4.26
CA GLU A 72 11.44 7.89 5.43
C GLU A 72 12.52 6.82 5.34
N SER A 73 13.30 6.63 6.40
CA SER A 73 14.39 5.63 6.44
C SER A 73 13.89 4.21 6.23
N ILE A 74 12.65 3.93 6.61
CA ILE A 74 11.99 2.63 6.51
C ILE A 74 11.20 2.42 5.22
N SER A 75 11.25 3.36 4.28
CA SER A 75 10.65 3.12 2.97
C SER A 75 11.29 1.90 2.33
N ILE A 76 10.51 1.10 1.59
CA ILE A 76 11.02 -0.14 0.96
C ILE A 76 12.22 0.16 0.07
N ARG A 77 12.26 1.34 -0.56
CA ARG A 77 13.43 1.82 -1.31
C ARG A 77 14.63 2.03 -0.40
N ASN A 78 14.48 2.78 0.70
CA ASN A 78 15.59 3.11 1.60
C ASN A 78 16.09 1.93 2.43
N MET A 79 15.23 0.94 2.69
CA MET A 79 15.62 -0.33 3.32
C MET A 79 16.67 -1.11 2.51
N ALA A 80 16.84 -0.81 1.22
CA ALA A 80 17.95 -1.38 0.44
C ALA A 80 19.32 -1.09 1.06
N LYS A 81 19.47 0.01 1.82
CA LYS A 81 20.71 0.29 2.57
C LYS A 81 21.00 -0.79 3.61
N VAL A 82 20.01 -1.15 4.43
CA VAL A 82 20.11 -2.21 5.44
C VAL A 82 20.45 -3.55 4.79
N PHE A 83 19.78 -3.88 3.68
CA PHE A 83 19.98 -5.17 3.02
C PHE A 83 21.23 -5.25 2.15
N SER A 84 21.83 -4.11 1.80
CA SER A 84 23.13 -4.05 1.11
C SER A 84 24.32 -4.09 2.07
N SER A 85 24.11 -3.81 3.35
CA SER A 85 25.18 -3.84 4.35
C SER A 85 25.50 -5.26 4.83
N ASP A 86 26.52 -5.38 5.67
CA ASP A 86 26.96 -6.65 6.27
C ASP A 86 25.97 -7.18 7.32
N LEU A 87 24.91 -6.44 7.64
CA LEU A 87 23.83 -6.88 8.54
C LEU A 87 23.03 -8.04 7.98
N ALA A 88 22.78 -8.01 6.67
CA ALA A 88 21.97 -8.99 5.98
C ALA A 88 22.85 -10.11 5.41
N THR A 89 22.49 -11.35 5.71
CA THR A 89 23.07 -12.52 5.03
C THR A 89 22.74 -12.49 3.53
N PRO A 90 23.51 -13.20 2.69
CA PRO A 90 23.19 -13.31 1.27
C PRO A 90 21.76 -13.80 0.99
N GLY A 91 21.24 -14.70 1.84
CA GLY A 91 19.87 -15.20 1.72
C GLY A 91 18.80 -14.16 2.05
N GLU A 92 18.99 -13.40 3.13
CA GLU A 92 18.09 -12.30 3.51
C GLU A 92 18.09 -11.18 2.48
N ARG A 93 19.28 -10.81 2.00
CA ARG A 93 19.47 -9.83 0.92
C ARG A 93 18.71 -10.24 -0.33
N ARG A 94 18.94 -11.47 -0.83
CA ARG A 94 18.25 -11.99 -2.01
C ARG A 94 16.73 -11.93 -1.85
N ARG A 95 16.18 -12.43 -0.75
CA ARG A 95 14.74 -12.41 -0.49
C ARG A 95 14.16 -11.00 -0.46
N PHE A 96 14.85 -10.04 0.16
CA PHE A 96 14.42 -8.64 0.16
C PHE A 96 14.33 -8.09 -1.27
N TYR A 97 15.36 -8.30 -2.10
CA TYR A 97 15.36 -7.81 -3.48
C TYR A 97 14.29 -8.49 -4.33
N GLU A 98 14.06 -9.80 -4.18
CA GLU A 98 12.97 -10.52 -4.85
C GLU A 98 11.59 -9.93 -4.50
N ILE A 99 11.34 -9.66 -3.21
CA ILE A 99 10.08 -9.02 -2.76
C ILE A 99 9.95 -7.62 -3.37
N ARG A 100 11.01 -6.82 -3.33
CA ARG A 100 11.03 -5.45 -3.85
C ARG A 100 10.80 -5.42 -5.36
N GLU A 101 11.44 -6.30 -6.11
CA GLU A 101 11.26 -6.41 -7.57
C GLU A 101 9.86 -6.86 -7.93
N SER A 102 9.34 -7.89 -7.25
CA SER A 102 7.96 -8.36 -7.45
C SER A 102 6.94 -7.25 -7.17
N LEU A 103 7.12 -6.51 -6.06
CA LEU A 103 6.26 -5.38 -5.71
C LEU A 103 6.33 -4.28 -6.77
N ASN A 104 7.53 -3.90 -7.25
CA ASN A 104 7.66 -2.89 -8.29
C ASN A 104 7.00 -3.33 -9.59
N LYS A 105 7.22 -4.57 -10.02
CA LYS A 105 6.56 -5.14 -11.20
C LYS A 105 5.03 -5.09 -11.09
N TYR A 106 4.48 -5.40 -9.91
CA TYR A 106 3.05 -5.31 -9.65
C TYR A 106 2.52 -3.87 -9.75
N LEU A 107 3.21 -2.93 -9.09
CA LEU A 107 2.83 -1.51 -9.03
C LEU A 107 2.96 -0.82 -10.40
N ASP A 108 3.98 -1.16 -11.16
CA ASP A 108 4.23 -0.59 -12.49
C ASP A 108 3.34 -1.22 -13.58
N GLY A 109 2.70 -2.34 -13.26
CA GLY A 109 1.71 -2.99 -14.11
C GLY A 109 0.40 -2.20 -14.25
N SER A 110 -0.30 -2.47 -15.35
CA SER A 110 -1.63 -1.91 -15.64
C SER A 110 -2.64 -2.26 -14.55
N SER A 111 -3.38 -1.26 -14.09
CA SER A 111 -4.58 -1.45 -13.29
C SER A 111 -5.79 -1.80 -14.18
N MET A 112 -6.92 -2.12 -13.56
CA MET A 112 -8.20 -2.27 -14.28
C MET A 112 -8.77 -0.92 -14.78
N PHE A 113 -8.16 0.22 -14.41
CA PHE A 113 -8.69 1.53 -14.67
C PHE A 113 -8.14 2.16 -15.96
N LYS A 114 -9.06 2.60 -16.83
CA LYS A 114 -8.76 3.33 -18.06
C LYS A 114 -9.27 4.77 -17.97
N GLU A 115 -8.37 5.71 -18.24
CA GLU A 115 -8.64 7.13 -18.39
C GLU A 115 -8.53 7.48 -19.88
N GLY A 116 -9.67 7.50 -20.59
CA GLY A 116 -9.69 7.59 -22.04
C GLY A 116 -8.97 6.42 -22.70
N ALA A 117 -7.96 6.69 -23.53
CA ALA A 117 -7.16 5.67 -24.20
C ALA A 117 -6.02 5.09 -23.33
N ARG A 118 -5.77 5.66 -22.14
CA ARG A 118 -4.63 5.31 -21.29
C ARG A 118 -5.07 4.44 -20.12
N THR A 119 -4.37 3.34 -19.88
CA THR A 119 -4.54 2.54 -18.67
C THR A 119 -3.62 3.08 -17.58
N ALA A 120 -4.19 3.42 -16.41
CA ALA A 120 -3.39 3.86 -15.26
C ALA A 120 -2.61 2.68 -14.69
N SER A 121 -1.39 2.91 -14.20
CA SER A 121 -0.67 1.89 -13.43
C SER A 121 -1.24 1.79 -12.02
N ARG A 122 -1.03 0.65 -11.35
CA ARG A 122 -1.43 0.50 -9.94
C ARG A 122 -0.71 1.50 -9.03
N ARG A 123 0.54 1.84 -9.37
CA ARG A 123 1.30 2.90 -8.70
C ARG A 123 0.58 4.23 -8.82
N GLU A 124 0.09 4.60 -10.00
CA GLU A 124 -0.66 5.84 -10.20
C GLU A 124 -1.97 5.83 -9.40
N VAL A 125 -2.70 4.72 -9.41
CA VAL A 125 -3.94 4.58 -8.61
C VAL A 125 -3.65 4.81 -7.13
N MET A 126 -2.66 4.13 -6.58
CA MET A 126 -2.22 4.30 -5.19
C MET A 126 -1.84 5.75 -4.89
N ASP A 127 -1.06 6.36 -5.79
CA ASP A 127 -0.58 7.73 -5.67
C ASP A 127 -1.71 8.76 -5.69
N VAL A 128 -2.70 8.60 -6.56
CA VAL A 128 -3.85 9.51 -6.67
C VAL A 128 -4.72 9.41 -5.42
N PHE A 129 -4.98 8.21 -4.92
CA PHE A 129 -5.76 8.02 -3.70
C PHE A 129 -5.05 8.60 -2.47
N ILE A 130 -3.78 8.26 -2.24
CA ILE A 130 -3.03 8.70 -1.05
C ILE A 130 -2.81 10.22 -1.06
N TYR A 131 -2.37 10.77 -2.21
CA TYR A 131 -1.95 12.18 -2.27
C TYR A 131 -3.00 13.14 -2.80
N GLY A 132 -4.00 12.63 -3.52
CA GLY A 132 -5.11 13.41 -4.06
C GLY A 132 -6.38 13.33 -3.24
N GLY A 133 -6.72 12.14 -2.71
CA GLY A 133 -7.94 11.93 -1.91
C GLY A 133 -7.74 12.10 -0.41
N MET A 134 -6.69 11.52 0.17
CA MET A 134 -6.58 11.43 1.64
C MET A 134 -5.73 12.53 2.26
N SER A 135 -4.54 12.77 1.71
CA SER A 135 -3.65 13.81 2.27
C SER A 135 -3.81 15.17 1.62
N HIS A 136 -4.56 15.27 0.51
CA HIS A 136 -4.72 16.47 -0.31
C HIS A 136 -3.40 17.20 -0.64
N ALA A 137 -2.27 16.49 -0.56
CA ALA A 137 -0.93 17.09 -0.59
C ALA A 137 -0.52 17.58 -1.99
N LYS A 138 -1.27 17.18 -3.04
CA LYS A 138 -0.94 17.51 -4.45
C LYS A 138 -2.21 17.91 -5.23
N PRO A 139 -2.39 19.21 -5.57
CA PRO A 139 -3.61 19.71 -6.24
C PRO A 139 -4.00 18.94 -7.52
N LYS A 140 -3.04 18.68 -8.42
CA LYS A 140 -3.29 17.89 -9.65
C LYS A 140 -3.77 16.47 -9.37
N LYS A 141 -3.33 15.85 -8.28
CA LYS A 141 -3.80 14.50 -7.89
C LYS A 141 -5.19 14.57 -7.26
N LYS A 142 -5.50 15.66 -6.55
CA LYS A 142 -6.85 15.89 -6.03
C LYS A 142 -7.86 16.04 -7.16
N GLU A 143 -7.56 16.85 -8.18
CA GLU A 143 -8.41 16.98 -9.37
C GLU A 143 -8.68 15.63 -10.04
N LYS A 144 -7.63 14.80 -10.19
CA LYS A 144 -7.77 13.43 -10.71
C LYS A 144 -8.63 12.55 -9.83
N PHE A 145 -8.40 12.57 -8.51
CA PHE A 145 -9.19 11.79 -7.55
C PHE A 145 -10.67 12.19 -7.63
N ASP A 146 -10.97 13.49 -7.55
CA ASP A 146 -12.33 14.00 -7.64
C ASP A 146 -12.99 13.62 -8.99
N ALA A 147 -12.23 13.64 -10.09
CA ALA A 147 -12.71 13.17 -11.39
C ALA A 147 -13.05 11.67 -11.40
N TRP A 148 -12.20 10.82 -10.84
CA TRP A 148 -12.43 9.37 -10.81
C TRP A 148 -13.61 9.00 -9.91
N MET A 149 -13.77 9.69 -8.78
CA MET A 149 -14.83 9.40 -7.81
C MET A 149 -16.22 9.91 -8.23
N ARG A 150 -16.31 10.85 -9.19
CA ARG A 150 -17.61 11.35 -9.70
C ARG A 150 -18.38 10.33 -10.54
N HIS A 151 -17.73 9.28 -11.03
CA HIS A 151 -18.39 8.27 -11.87
C HIS A 151 -19.02 7.17 -11.02
N VAL A 152 -20.34 6.97 -11.16
CA VAL A 152 -21.14 6.07 -10.31
C VAL A 152 -20.65 4.61 -10.30
N LEU A 153 -20.08 4.14 -11.42
CA LEU A 153 -19.52 2.80 -11.57
C LEU A 153 -18.02 2.75 -11.28
N LEU A 154 -17.27 3.75 -11.75
CA LEU A 154 -15.81 3.73 -11.67
C LEU A 154 -15.29 4.07 -10.27
N GLY A 155 -16.00 4.89 -9.50
CA GLY A 155 -15.64 5.22 -8.12
C GLY A 155 -15.54 3.97 -7.23
N PRO A 156 -16.61 3.15 -7.11
CA PRO A 156 -16.55 1.91 -6.35
C PRO A 156 -15.48 0.92 -6.84
N MET A 157 -15.29 0.79 -8.17
CA MET A 157 -14.29 -0.10 -8.74
C MET A 157 -12.85 0.35 -8.42
N THR A 158 -12.57 1.65 -8.52
CA THR A 158 -11.25 2.20 -8.22
C THR A 158 -10.92 2.11 -6.73
N THR A 159 -11.91 2.28 -5.84
CA THR A 159 -11.73 2.05 -4.39
C THR A 159 -11.37 0.60 -4.06
N THR A 160 -11.99 -0.37 -4.73
CA THR A 160 -11.64 -1.79 -4.53
C THR A 160 -10.24 -2.09 -5.07
N GLU A 161 -9.89 -1.62 -6.27
CA GLU A 161 -8.52 -1.75 -6.81
C GLU A 161 -7.50 -1.14 -5.83
N PHE A 162 -7.78 0.06 -5.31
CA PHE A 162 -6.91 0.70 -4.32
C PHE A 162 -6.76 -0.15 -3.04
N THR A 163 -7.84 -0.72 -2.53
CA THR A 163 -7.82 -1.62 -1.36
C THR A 163 -7.00 -2.89 -1.63
N THR A 164 -7.11 -3.45 -2.83
CA THR A 164 -6.27 -4.57 -3.27
C THR A 164 -4.80 -4.18 -3.31
N ILE A 165 -4.48 -2.99 -3.85
CA ILE A 165 -3.11 -2.48 -3.89
C ILE A 165 -2.54 -2.32 -2.47
N LEU A 166 -3.31 -1.74 -1.54
CA LEU A 166 -2.90 -1.62 -0.14
C LEU A 166 -2.61 -2.99 0.49
N SER A 167 -3.46 -3.99 0.22
CA SER A 167 -3.27 -5.36 0.70
C SER A 167 -2.02 -6.02 0.13
N THR A 168 -1.76 -5.86 -1.17
CA THR A 168 -0.55 -6.39 -1.82
C THR A 168 0.72 -5.74 -1.27
N VAL A 169 0.74 -4.42 -1.10
CA VAL A 169 1.88 -3.72 -0.51
C VAL A 169 2.06 -4.12 0.95
N LEU A 170 0.98 -4.29 1.71
CA LEU A 170 1.04 -4.77 3.10
C LEU A 170 1.64 -6.17 3.19
N SER A 171 1.31 -7.07 2.27
CA SER A 171 1.94 -8.40 2.21
C SER A 171 3.45 -8.29 1.96
N ALA A 172 3.90 -7.39 1.09
CA ALA A 172 5.32 -7.13 0.90
C ALA A 172 5.98 -6.58 2.18
N ILE A 173 5.32 -5.64 2.86
CA ILE A 173 5.78 -5.09 4.16
C ILE A 173 5.90 -6.20 5.20
N GLU A 174 4.91 -7.09 5.32
CA GLU A 174 4.94 -8.22 6.25
C GLU A 174 6.12 -9.16 5.96
N ASN A 175 6.35 -9.50 4.69
CA ASN A 175 7.45 -10.37 4.32
C ASN A 175 8.82 -9.73 4.64
N ILE A 176 9.00 -8.44 4.37
CA ILE A 176 10.22 -7.71 4.73
C ILE A 176 10.36 -7.60 6.26
N GLN A 177 9.25 -7.41 6.99
CA GLN A 177 9.25 -7.37 8.45
C GLN A 177 9.78 -8.68 9.03
N ARG A 178 9.36 -9.84 8.52
CA ARG A 178 9.86 -11.14 8.98
C ARG A 178 11.38 -11.24 8.81
N ILE A 179 11.92 -10.75 7.70
CA ILE A 179 13.37 -10.69 7.48
C ILE A 179 14.03 -9.75 8.50
N CYS A 180 13.47 -8.56 8.75
CA CYS A 180 13.98 -7.61 9.74
C CYS A 180 13.98 -8.19 11.15
N VAL A 181 12.95 -8.95 11.53
CA VAL A 181 12.88 -9.64 12.83
C VAL A 181 14.03 -10.65 12.97
N THR A 182 14.24 -11.52 11.98
CA THR A 182 15.35 -12.48 11.98
C THR A 182 16.71 -11.78 12.05
N LEU A 183 16.89 -10.70 11.28
CA LEU A 183 18.09 -9.88 11.32
C LEU A 183 18.31 -9.31 12.73
N LEU A 184 17.30 -8.68 13.33
CA LEU A 184 17.43 -8.06 14.65
C LEU A 184 17.74 -9.06 15.78
N TYR A 185 17.20 -10.28 15.72
CA TYR A 185 17.54 -11.34 16.68
C TYR A 185 19.03 -11.72 16.66
N ARG A 186 19.72 -11.56 15.53
CA ARG A 186 21.17 -11.83 15.41
C ARG A 186 22.03 -10.76 16.11
N TYR A 187 21.49 -9.54 16.27
CA TYR A 187 22.20 -8.37 16.80
C TYR A 187 21.54 -7.82 18.08
N ALA A 188 20.72 -8.62 18.75
CA ALA A 188 20.14 -8.34 20.06
C ALA A 188 21.01 -8.97 21.14
#